data_AF-A0A6G7Y7R9-F1
#
_entry.id   AF-A0A6G7Y7R9-F1
#
_cell.length_a   1.000
_cell.length_b   1.000
_cell.length_c   1.000
_cell.angle_alpha   90.00
_cell.angle_beta   90.00
_cell.angle_gamma   90.00
#
_symmetry.space_group_name_H-M   'P 1'
#
loop_
_entity.id
_entity.type
_entity.pdbx_description
1 polymer ?
#
loop_
_entity_poly.entity_id
_entity_poly.type
_entity_poly.pdbx_seq_one_letter_code
_entity_poly.pdbx_strand_id
1 'polypeptide(L)'
;MSEVKPSAYVALLGDLVGSRSAPVRSDLHRRLVDALAAANTGRGVLDPLRVTAGDEFQGVFATLGDALAASYGVRLALRPADVRFGLGVGTVEVIDRDANVQDGSAWWAARAAIEAVEAAARGARRALRTGIGTAHDLPRPVGPLLAAVELVDAGLYGLDDADADILVGLRAGRSQAEAAAALGVTPSAVSQRVARGGLAILADAMTRLEEAR
;
A
#
# COMPACT_ATOMS: atom_id res chain seq x y z
N MET A 1 10.85 -35.28 -4.93
CA MET A 1 9.76 -34.59 -4.23
C MET A 1 9.60 -33.25 -4.93
N SER A 2 8.54 -33.07 -5.69
CA SER A 2 8.29 -31.84 -6.46
C SER A 2 8.02 -30.70 -5.48
N GLU A 3 8.88 -29.69 -5.44
CA GLU A 3 8.54 -28.40 -4.83
C GLU A 3 7.28 -27.87 -5.52
N VAL A 4 6.22 -27.66 -4.75
CA VAL A 4 5.04 -26.93 -5.22
C VAL A 4 5.48 -25.47 -5.33
N LYS A 5 5.85 -25.04 -6.55
CA LYS A 5 5.99 -23.61 -6.84
C LYS A 5 4.66 -22.93 -6.51
N PRO A 6 4.65 -21.80 -5.77
CA PRO A 6 3.43 -21.02 -5.56
C PRO A 6 2.73 -20.78 -6.91
N SER A 7 1.44 -21.10 -6.98
CA SER A 7 0.65 -21.02 -8.21
C SER A 7 0.38 -19.58 -8.67
N ALA A 8 0.60 -18.59 -7.80
CA ALA A 8 0.61 -17.18 -8.13
C ALA A 8 1.40 -16.39 -7.07
N TYR A 9 2.05 -15.32 -7.50
CA TYR A 9 2.70 -14.28 -6.71
C TYR A 9 1.96 -12.96 -6.89
N VAL A 10 2.31 -11.96 -6.08
CA VAL A 10 1.80 -10.60 -6.23
C VAL A 10 2.94 -9.63 -6.52
N ALA A 11 2.95 -9.10 -7.74
CA ALA A 11 3.81 -7.98 -8.11
C ALA A 11 3.19 -6.68 -7.60
N LEU A 12 4.01 -5.82 -7.00
CA LEU A 12 3.64 -4.48 -6.57
C LEU A 12 4.46 -3.48 -7.38
N LEU A 13 3.77 -2.56 -8.05
CA LEU A 13 4.34 -1.33 -8.60
C LEU A 13 3.82 -0.15 -7.81
N GLY A 14 4.67 0.85 -7.57
CA GLY A 14 4.22 2.11 -6.98
C GLY A 14 4.97 3.32 -7.53
N ASP A 15 4.28 4.47 -7.49
CA ASP A 15 4.80 5.78 -7.90
C ASP A 15 4.41 6.86 -6.90
N LEU A 16 5.28 7.87 -6.70
CA LEU A 16 4.94 9.05 -5.89
C LEU A 16 4.05 10.00 -6.70
N VAL A 17 2.91 10.37 -6.13
CA VAL A 17 2.00 11.32 -6.77
C VAL A 17 2.54 12.75 -6.64
N GLY A 18 2.70 13.44 -7.76
CA GLY A 18 3.09 14.85 -7.77
C GLY A 18 4.55 15.11 -7.33
N SER A 19 5.41 14.09 -7.41
CA SER A 19 6.82 14.12 -6.97
C SER A 19 7.64 15.29 -7.53
N ARG A 20 7.32 15.74 -8.74
CA ARG A 20 8.00 16.85 -9.45
C ARG A 20 7.77 18.21 -8.78
N SER A 21 6.69 18.35 -8.01
CA SER A 21 6.34 19.57 -7.28
C SER A 21 6.83 19.57 -5.83
N ALA A 22 7.57 18.53 -5.42
CA ALA A 22 8.09 18.43 -4.06
C ALA A 22 9.11 19.55 -3.78
N PRO A 23 8.98 20.29 -2.66
CA PRO A 23 9.89 21.39 -2.32
C PRO A 23 11.36 20.96 -2.24
N VAL A 24 11.61 19.77 -1.67
CA VAL A 24 12.95 19.19 -1.53
C VAL A 24 12.91 17.72 -1.95
N ARG A 25 13.26 17.46 -3.21
CA ARG A 25 13.17 16.11 -3.81
C ARG A 25 14.07 15.07 -3.13
N SER A 26 15.23 15.47 -2.65
CA SER A 26 16.16 14.57 -1.94
C SER A 26 15.59 14.06 -0.61
N ASP A 27 14.85 14.90 0.11
CA ASP A 27 14.25 14.51 1.39
C ASP A 27 13.06 13.58 1.18
N LEU A 28 12.23 13.85 0.17
CA LEU A 28 11.16 12.94 -0.22
C LEU A 28 11.71 11.58 -0.64
N HIS A 29 12.78 11.54 -1.43
CA HIS A 29 13.43 10.29 -1.83
C HIS A 29 13.99 9.52 -0.61
N ARG A 30 14.65 10.21 0.33
CA ARG A 30 15.15 9.57 1.56
C ARG A 30 14.01 8.94 2.37
N ARG A 31 12.91 9.68 2.55
CA ARG A 31 11.71 9.18 3.23
C ARG A 31 11.08 7.99 2.51
N LEU A 32 11.10 7.98 1.18
CA LEU A 32 10.67 6.82 0.39
C LEU A 32 11.55 5.62 0.70
N VAL A 33 12.87 5.76 0.64
CA VAL A 33 13.80 4.66 0.95
C VAL A 33 13.57 4.12 2.37
N ASP A 34 13.40 5.00 3.36
CA ASP A 34 13.12 4.59 4.75
C ASP A 34 11.78 3.85 4.87
N ALA A 35 10.73 4.33 4.17
CA ALA A 35 9.42 3.69 4.15
C ALA A 35 9.46 2.31 3.48
N LEU A 36 10.19 2.17 2.36
CA LEU A 36 10.38 0.88 1.68
C LEU A 36 11.19 -0.07 2.56
N ALA A 37 12.23 0.40 3.24
CA ALA A 37 13.02 -0.41 4.16
C ALA A 37 12.16 -0.93 5.32
N ALA A 38 11.30 -0.09 5.91
CA ALA A 38 10.35 -0.52 6.93
C ALA A 38 9.36 -1.56 6.38
N ALA A 39 8.78 -1.32 5.20
CA ALA A 39 7.85 -2.27 4.56
C ALA A 39 8.50 -3.62 4.24
N ASN A 40 9.79 -3.64 3.89
CA ASN A 40 10.57 -4.85 3.63
C ASN A 40 10.82 -5.71 4.87
N THR A 41 10.58 -5.19 6.08
CA THR A 41 10.59 -6.00 7.32
C THR A 41 9.27 -6.75 7.55
N GLY A 42 8.27 -6.49 6.70
CA GLY A 42 6.95 -7.12 6.74
C GLY A 42 6.94 -8.59 6.32
N ARG A 43 5.74 -9.17 6.32
CA ARG A 43 5.51 -10.58 5.96
C ARG A 43 5.48 -10.76 4.45
N GLY A 44 5.78 -11.96 4.00
CA GLY A 44 5.55 -12.39 2.62
C GLY A 44 6.38 -11.66 1.56
N VAL A 45 7.41 -10.91 1.93
CA VAL A 45 8.34 -10.27 0.98
C VAL A 45 9.19 -11.35 0.31
N LEU A 46 9.02 -11.52 -1.00
CA LEU A 46 9.79 -12.48 -1.82
C LEU A 46 10.88 -11.80 -2.64
N ASP A 47 10.58 -10.58 -3.11
CA ASP A 47 11.57 -9.66 -3.68
C ASP A 47 11.36 -8.28 -3.04
N PRO A 48 12.36 -7.76 -2.29
CA PRO A 48 12.24 -6.50 -1.57
C PRO A 48 11.84 -5.31 -2.46
N LEU A 49 10.98 -4.46 -1.90
CA LEU A 49 10.66 -3.15 -2.45
C LEU A 49 11.93 -2.33 -2.64
N ARG A 50 12.12 -1.82 -3.86
CA ARG A 50 13.25 -0.97 -4.25
C ARG A 50 12.82 0.07 -5.26
N VAL A 51 13.48 1.23 -5.24
CA VAL A 51 13.33 2.25 -6.27
C VAL A 51 13.92 1.74 -7.58
N THR A 52 13.19 1.88 -8.68
CA THR A 52 13.62 1.46 -10.02
C THR A 52 13.92 2.64 -10.92
N ALA A 53 13.15 3.72 -10.81
CA ALA A 53 13.38 4.94 -11.58
C ALA A 53 12.78 6.14 -10.88
N GLY A 54 13.62 7.03 -10.34
CA GLY A 54 13.17 8.30 -9.76
C GLY A 54 12.19 8.13 -8.59
N ASP A 55 10.90 8.24 -8.88
CA ASP A 55 9.77 8.07 -7.96
C ASP A 55 9.05 6.72 -8.09
N GLU A 56 9.42 5.89 -9.06
CA GLU A 56 8.89 4.54 -9.23
C GLU A 56 9.64 3.53 -8.37
N PHE A 57 8.91 2.57 -7.81
CA PHE A 57 9.44 1.44 -7.06
C PHE A 57 8.64 0.17 -7.31
N GLN A 58 9.25 -0.97 -7.02
CA GLN A 58 8.61 -2.27 -7.23
C GLN A 58 9.07 -3.32 -6.22
N GLY A 59 8.27 -4.37 -6.03
CA GLY A 59 8.61 -5.55 -5.23
C GLY A 59 7.65 -6.71 -5.48
N VAL A 60 7.95 -7.88 -4.92
CA VAL A 60 7.15 -9.11 -5.07
C VAL A 60 6.78 -9.68 -3.70
N PHE A 61 5.51 -10.05 -3.56
CA PHE A 61 4.93 -10.59 -2.34
C PHE A 61 4.30 -11.96 -2.57
N ALA A 62 4.19 -12.73 -1.48
CA ALA A 62 3.62 -14.06 -1.48
C ALA A 62 2.09 -14.05 -1.63
N THR A 63 1.41 -13.01 -1.10
CA THR A 63 -0.05 -12.90 -1.12
C THR A 63 -0.49 -11.47 -1.41
N LEU A 64 -1.75 -11.30 -1.79
CA LEU A 64 -2.35 -9.98 -1.98
C LEU A 64 -2.39 -9.18 -0.66
N GLY A 65 -2.70 -9.86 0.45
CA GLY A 65 -2.74 -9.26 1.77
C GLY A 65 -1.39 -8.71 2.22
N ASP A 66 -0.30 -9.43 1.95
CA ASP A 66 1.06 -8.95 2.25
C ASP A 66 1.41 -7.68 1.44
N ALA A 67 1.05 -7.65 0.15
CA ALA A 67 1.26 -6.48 -0.71
C ALA A 67 0.41 -5.27 -0.27
N LEU A 68 -0.84 -5.50 0.16
CA LEU A 68 -1.70 -4.45 0.71
C LEU A 68 -1.14 -3.89 2.03
N ALA A 69 -0.66 -4.76 2.93
CA ALA A 69 -0.01 -4.36 4.18
C ALA A 69 1.17 -3.41 3.92
N ALA A 70 2.04 -3.78 2.97
CA ALA A 70 3.18 -2.98 2.56
C ALA A 70 2.74 -1.63 1.94
N SER A 71 1.75 -1.65 1.04
CA SER A 71 1.22 -0.44 0.39
C SER A 71 0.67 0.55 1.41
N TYR A 72 -0.10 0.08 2.39
CA TYR A 72 -0.63 0.90 3.47
C TYR A 72 0.47 1.50 4.35
N GLY A 73 1.47 0.70 4.72
CA GLY A 73 2.61 1.17 5.50
C GLY A 73 3.40 2.27 4.78
N VAL A 74 3.72 2.05 3.50
CA VAL A 74 4.44 3.02 2.67
C VAL A 74 3.65 4.33 2.53
N ARG A 75 2.36 4.25 2.24
CA ARG A 75 1.52 5.43 2.07
C ARG A 75 1.37 6.24 3.36
N LEU A 76 1.20 5.59 4.51
CA LEU A 76 1.14 6.25 5.81
C LEU A 76 2.48 6.91 6.19
N ALA A 77 3.60 6.25 5.91
CA ALA A 77 4.93 6.77 6.23
C ALA A 77 5.35 7.98 5.37
N LEU A 78 4.77 8.13 4.17
CA LEU A 78 5.15 9.16 3.21
C LEU A 78 4.36 10.47 3.31
N ARG A 79 3.36 10.54 4.18
CA ARG A 79 2.51 11.72 4.30
C ARG A 79 3.29 12.99 4.68
N PRO A 80 2.92 14.18 4.15
CA PRO A 80 1.73 14.46 3.35
C PRO A 80 1.87 14.12 1.84
N ALA A 81 3.01 13.56 1.40
CA ALA A 81 3.10 13.03 0.04
C ALA A 81 2.22 11.78 -0.09
N ASP A 82 1.73 11.55 -1.29
CA ASP A 82 0.83 10.44 -1.58
C ASP A 82 1.47 9.50 -2.60
N VAL A 83 1.01 8.26 -2.61
CA VAL A 83 1.63 7.18 -3.38
C VAL A 83 0.52 6.41 -4.09
N ARG A 84 0.76 6.06 -5.34
CA ARG A 84 -0.11 5.19 -6.14
C ARG A 84 0.48 3.80 -6.20
N PHE A 85 -0.38 2.79 -6.27
CA PHE A 85 -0.01 1.38 -6.30
C PHE A 85 -0.82 0.63 -7.35
N GLY A 86 -0.16 -0.31 -8.04
CA GLY A 86 -0.79 -1.37 -8.80
C GLY A 86 -0.32 -2.72 -8.28
N LEU A 87 -1.27 -3.55 -7.90
CA LEU A 87 -1.04 -4.90 -7.40
C LEU A 87 -1.51 -5.91 -8.46
N GLY A 88 -0.61 -6.79 -8.89
CA GLY A 88 -0.87 -7.77 -9.93
C GLY A 88 -0.66 -9.19 -9.44
N VAL A 89 -1.72 -9.99 -9.44
CA VAL A 89 -1.66 -11.42 -9.09
C VAL A 89 -1.37 -12.25 -10.34
N GLY A 90 -0.32 -13.06 -10.33
CA GLY A 90 0.06 -13.86 -11.50
C GLY A 90 1.39 -14.57 -11.32
N THR A 91 2.07 -14.88 -12.43
CA THR A 91 3.42 -15.47 -12.38
C THR A 91 4.49 -14.38 -12.38
N VAL A 92 5.63 -14.70 -11.78
CA VAL A 92 6.86 -13.91 -11.86
C VAL A 92 7.97 -14.83 -12.35
N GLU A 93 8.66 -14.38 -13.39
CA GLU A 93 9.80 -15.03 -14.01
C GLU A 93 11.02 -14.12 -13.87
N VAL A 94 12.13 -14.68 -13.38
CA VAL A 94 13.40 -13.96 -13.27
C VAL A 94 14.18 -14.22 -14.56
N ILE A 95 14.29 -13.19 -15.42
CA ILE A 95 15.02 -13.26 -16.69
C ILE A 95 16.51 -13.15 -16.44
N ASP A 96 16.92 -12.15 -15.63
CA ASP A 96 18.31 -11.91 -15.25
C ASP A 96 18.35 -11.49 -13.78
N ARG A 97 18.99 -12.30 -12.94
CA ARG A 97 19.07 -12.04 -11.50
C ARG A 97 20.08 -10.94 -11.18
N ASP A 98 21.17 -10.83 -11.94
CA ASP A 98 22.25 -9.87 -11.69
C ASP A 98 21.85 -8.47 -12.15
N ALA A 99 21.18 -8.38 -13.30
CA ALA A 99 20.58 -7.14 -13.79
C ALA A 99 19.20 -6.84 -13.18
N ASN A 100 18.69 -7.76 -12.36
CA ASN A 100 17.40 -7.67 -11.67
C ASN A 100 16.20 -7.45 -12.62
N VAL A 101 16.26 -8.13 -13.76
CA VAL A 101 15.23 -8.11 -14.80
C VAL A 101 14.26 -9.25 -14.56
N GLN A 102 12.99 -8.90 -14.45
CA GLN A 102 11.89 -9.82 -14.24
C GLN A 102 10.79 -9.55 -15.25
N ASP A 103 10.02 -10.59 -15.55
CA ASP A 103 8.83 -10.51 -16.37
C ASP A 103 7.75 -11.43 -15.79
N GLY A 104 6.56 -11.45 -16.38
CA GLY A 104 5.48 -12.34 -16.00
C GLY A 104 4.14 -11.64 -15.82
N SER A 105 3.08 -12.46 -15.77
CA SER A 105 1.72 -11.96 -15.80
C SER A 105 1.35 -11.13 -14.56
N ALA A 106 2.03 -11.33 -13.43
CA ALA A 106 1.89 -10.47 -12.26
C ALA A 106 2.32 -9.04 -12.57
N TRP A 107 3.48 -8.84 -13.22
CA TRP A 107 3.99 -7.52 -13.57
C TRP A 107 3.09 -6.79 -14.57
N TRP A 108 2.58 -7.51 -15.58
CA TRP A 108 1.64 -6.94 -16.56
C TRP A 108 0.33 -6.52 -15.90
N ALA A 109 -0.21 -7.35 -15.02
CA ALA A 109 -1.42 -7.04 -14.27
C ALA A 109 -1.22 -5.84 -13.32
N ALA A 110 -0.08 -5.77 -12.64
CA ALA A 110 0.26 -4.64 -11.76
C ALA A 110 0.36 -3.33 -12.55
N ARG A 111 0.98 -3.36 -13.73
CA ARG A 111 1.10 -2.19 -14.62
C ARG A 111 -0.27 -1.72 -15.11
N ALA A 112 -1.10 -2.64 -15.61
CA ALA A 112 -2.45 -2.31 -16.03
C ALA A 112 -3.30 -1.73 -14.87
N ALA A 113 -3.11 -2.26 -13.65
CA ALA A 113 -3.82 -1.80 -12.47
C ALA A 113 -3.42 -0.37 -12.03
N ILE A 114 -2.11 -0.04 -12.00
CA ILE A 114 -1.65 1.30 -11.61
C ILE A 114 -2.07 2.35 -12.65
N GLU A 115 -2.00 2.02 -13.95
CA GLU A 115 -2.45 2.88 -15.04
C GLU A 115 -3.97 3.14 -15.00
N ALA A 116 -4.76 2.11 -14.68
CA ALA A 116 -6.20 2.26 -14.51
C ALA A 116 -6.54 3.21 -13.35
N VAL A 117 -5.82 3.13 -12.23
CA VAL A 117 -5.97 4.07 -11.11
C VAL A 117 -5.56 5.47 -11.53
N GLU A 118 -4.45 5.65 -12.22
CA GLU A 118 -4.02 6.95 -12.72
C GLU A 118 -5.09 7.63 -13.59
N ALA A 119 -5.71 6.86 -14.49
CA ALA A 119 -6.78 7.35 -15.35
C ALA A 119 -8.04 7.70 -14.53
N ALA A 120 -8.39 6.89 -13.54
CA ALA A 120 -9.62 7.03 -12.75
C ALA A 120 -9.54 8.05 -11.61
N ALA A 121 -8.33 8.33 -11.09
CA ALA A 121 -8.09 9.17 -9.91
C ALA A 121 -8.22 10.67 -10.22
N ARG A 122 -9.39 11.09 -10.73
CA ARG A 122 -9.68 12.47 -11.17
C ARG A 122 -10.98 12.98 -10.54
N GLY A 123 -11.08 14.29 -10.37
CA GLY A 123 -12.28 14.96 -9.85
C GLY A 123 -12.74 14.39 -8.51
N ALA A 124 -13.97 13.89 -8.46
CA ALA A 124 -14.57 13.29 -7.25
C ALA A 124 -13.90 11.96 -6.82
N ARG A 125 -13.13 11.31 -7.70
CA ARG A 125 -12.44 10.03 -7.43
C ARG A 125 -10.94 10.21 -7.14
N ARG A 126 -10.48 11.44 -6.87
CA ARG A 126 -9.06 11.75 -6.64
C ARG A 126 -8.39 11.02 -5.47
N ALA A 127 -9.17 10.39 -4.58
CA ALA A 127 -8.66 9.63 -3.45
C ALA A 127 -8.13 8.24 -3.83
N LEU A 128 -8.50 7.71 -5.00
CA LEU A 128 -8.08 6.39 -5.45
C LEU A 128 -6.57 6.33 -5.65
N ARG A 129 -5.94 5.32 -5.07
CA ARG A 129 -4.50 5.08 -5.13
C ARG A 129 -4.11 3.64 -5.36
N THR A 130 -4.99 2.68 -5.14
CA THR A 130 -4.63 1.26 -5.16
C THR A 130 -5.47 0.53 -6.20
N GLY A 131 -4.80 -0.04 -7.20
CA GLY A 131 -5.41 -0.89 -8.22
C GLY A 131 -5.05 -2.35 -7.98
N ILE A 132 -5.99 -3.26 -8.25
CA ILE A 132 -5.75 -4.71 -8.19
C ILE A 132 -6.11 -5.32 -9.53
N GLY A 133 -5.16 -6.06 -10.11
CA GLY A 133 -5.32 -6.83 -11.32
C GLY A 133 -4.91 -8.29 -11.10
N THR A 134 -5.39 -9.16 -11.98
CA THR A 134 -5.03 -10.59 -12.00
C THR A 134 -4.62 -10.96 -13.42
N ALA A 135 -3.76 -11.96 -13.55
CA ALA A 135 -3.45 -12.58 -14.83
C ALA A 135 -4.74 -13.08 -15.52
N HIS A 136 -4.72 -13.10 -16.85
CA HIS A 136 -5.91 -13.39 -17.68
C HIS A 136 -6.55 -14.77 -17.41
N ASP A 137 -5.73 -15.73 -16.98
CA ASP A 137 -6.05 -17.12 -16.69
C ASP A 137 -6.43 -17.35 -15.21
N LEU A 138 -6.37 -16.29 -14.39
CA LEU A 138 -6.77 -16.31 -12.99
C LEU A 138 -8.14 -15.62 -12.79
N PRO A 139 -8.89 -16.00 -11.74
CA PRO A 139 -10.13 -15.31 -11.38
C PRO A 139 -9.89 -13.82 -11.17
N ARG A 140 -10.78 -12.98 -11.70
CA ARG A 140 -10.73 -11.53 -11.50
C ARG A 140 -11.00 -11.15 -10.03
N PRO A 141 -10.47 -10.01 -9.55
CA PRO A 141 -10.83 -9.48 -8.24
C PRO A 141 -12.34 -9.28 -8.14
N VAL A 142 -12.93 -9.76 -7.04
CA VAL A 142 -14.37 -9.62 -6.81
C VAL A 142 -14.72 -8.20 -6.39
N GLY A 143 -15.93 -7.75 -6.75
CA GLY A 143 -16.43 -6.40 -6.45
C GLY A 143 -16.28 -5.97 -4.98
N PRO A 144 -16.60 -6.82 -3.97
CA PRO A 144 -16.43 -6.45 -2.57
C PRO A 144 -14.99 -6.12 -2.15
N LEU A 145 -14.00 -6.86 -2.69
CA LEU A 145 -12.59 -6.61 -2.42
C LEU A 145 -12.18 -5.24 -2.99
N LEU A 146 -12.55 -4.97 -4.24
CA LEU A 146 -12.26 -3.69 -4.90
C LEU A 146 -12.91 -2.53 -4.14
N ALA A 147 -14.19 -2.64 -3.80
CA ALA A 147 -14.91 -1.62 -3.04
C ALA A 147 -14.27 -1.36 -1.67
N ALA A 148 -13.83 -2.40 -0.95
CA ALA A 148 -13.16 -2.24 0.33
C ALA A 148 -11.82 -1.50 0.20
N VAL A 149 -11.02 -1.82 -0.82
CA VAL A 149 -9.76 -1.12 -1.10
C VAL A 149 -9.99 0.34 -1.49
N GLU A 150 -11.00 0.63 -2.33
CA GLU A 150 -11.39 2.00 -2.67
C GLU A 150 -11.85 2.81 -1.44
N LEU A 151 -12.56 2.18 -0.50
CA LEU A 151 -12.97 2.81 0.75
C LEU A 151 -11.79 3.06 1.70
N VAL A 152 -10.81 2.16 1.75
CA VAL A 152 -9.56 2.39 2.48
C VAL A 152 -8.80 3.57 1.87
N ASP A 153 -8.72 3.63 0.54
CA ASP A 153 -8.09 4.74 -0.17
C ASP A 153 -8.75 6.09 0.16
N ALA A 154 -10.09 6.13 0.17
CA ALA A 154 -10.87 7.30 0.55
C ALA A 154 -10.63 7.69 2.02
N GLY A 155 -10.58 6.71 2.92
CA GLY A 155 -10.29 6.92 4.34
C GLY A 155 -8.91 7.54 4.54
N LEU A 156 -7.87 6.92 3.98
CA LEU A 156 -6.49 7.38 4.10
C LEU A 156 -6.28 8.79 3.52
N TYR A 157 -6.96 9.11 2.42
CA TYR A 157 -6.88 10.42 1.77
C TYR A 157 -7.43 11.56 2.63
N GLY A 158 -8.41 11.27 3.50
CA GLY A 158 -9.09 12.26 4.34
C GLY A 158 -8.43 12.54 5.69
N LEU A 159 -7.41 11.76 6.07
CA LEU A 159 -6.76 11.86 7.38
C LEU A 159 -5.89 13.14 7.47
N ASP A 160 -5.99 13.87 8.57
CA ASP A 160 -4.94 14.80 8.97
C ASP A 160 -3.77 14.06 9.67
N ASP A 161 -2.68 14.75 10.00
CA ASP A 161 -1.47 14.15 10.61
C ASP A 161 -1.76 13.38 11.89
N ALA A 162 -2.54 13.98 12.78
CA ALA A 162 -2.77 13.36 14.07
C ALA A 162 -3.82 12.21 13.97
N ASP A 163 -4.73 12.21 12.99
CA ASP A 163 -5.61 11.06 12.72
C ASP A 163 -4.82 9.87 12.13
N ALA A 164 -3.82 10.14 11.29
CA ALA A 164 -2.93 9.09 10.79
C ALA A 164 -2.03 8.51 11.87
N ASP A 165 -1.49 9.34 12.77
CA ASP A 165 -0.72 8.85 13.92
C ASP A 165 -1.56 7.95 14.84
N ILE A 166 -2.83 8.34 15.07
CA ILE A 166 -3.78 7.49 15.81
C ILE A 166 -4.02 6.18 15.06
N LEU A 167 -4.27 6.22 13.74
CA LEU A 167 -4.50 5.02 12.93
C LEU A 167 -3.29 4.07 12.96
N VAL A 168 -2.07 4.59 12.82
CA VAL A 168 -0.82 3.82 12.94
C VAL A 168 -0.72 3.19 14.34
N GLY A 169 -1.03 3.94 15.39
CA GLY A 169 -1.06 3.44 16.76
C GLY A 169 -2.06 2.30 16.97
N LEU A 170 -3.30 2.47 16.48
CA LEU A 170 -4.35 1.45 16.57
C LEU A 170 -3.94 0.15 15.86
N ARG A 171 -3.38 0.25 14.65
CA ARG A 171 -2.87 -0.92 13.90
C ARG A 171 -1.69 -1.60 14.59
N ALA A 172 -0.90 -0.86 15.37
CA ALA A 172 0.17 -1.40 16.19
C ALA A 172 -0.31 -1.93 17.57
N GLY A 173 -1.62 -1.98 17.82
CA GLY A 173 -2.20 -2.45 19.08
C GLY A 173 -2.07 -1.47 20.25
N ARG A 174 -1.71 -0.21 20.00
CA ARG A 174 -1.66 0.82 21.06
C ARG A 174 -3.07 1.21 21.48
N SER A 175 -3.22 1.47 22.77
CA SER A 175 -4.43 2.01 23.36
C SER A 175 -4.63 3.48 22.99
N GLN A 176 -5.88 3.95 23.05
CA GLN A 176 -6.20 5.36 22.85
C GLN A 176 -5.56 6.27 23.93
N ALA A 177 -5.30 5.73 25.12
CA ALA A 177 -4.60 6.44 26.19
C ALA A 177 -3.13 6.71 25.83
N GLU A 178 -2.44 5.72 25.25
CA GLU A 178 -1.07 5.89 24.76
C GLU A 178 -1.01 6.87 23.58
N ALA A 179 -1.97 6.79 22.66
CA ALA A 179 -2.08 7.77 21.57
C ALA A 179 -2.32 9.19 22.09
N ALA A 180 -3.15 9.35 23.13
CA ALA A 180 -3.41 10.64 23.75
C ALA A 180 -2.16 11.22 24.41
N ALA A 181 -1.39 10.40 25.12
CA ALA A 181 -0.11 10.79 25.71
C ALA A 181 0.90 11.23 24.65
N ALA A 182 1.03 10.48 23.54
CA ALA A 182 1.94 10.81 22.45
C ALA A 182 1.59 12.13 21.75
N LEU A 183 0.30 12.41 21.60
CA LEU A 183 -0.21 13.64 20.96
C LEU A 183 -0.33 14.83 21.94
N GLY A 184 -0.12 14.64 23.23
CA GLY A 184 -0.30 15.69 24.24
C GLY A 184 -1.76 16.15 24.40
N VAL A 185 -2.73 15.26 24.16
CA VAL A 185 -4.17 15.55 24.25
C VAL A 185 -4.86 14.64 25.27
N THR A 186 -6.15 14.85 25.52
CA THR A 186 -6.91 13.99 26.43
C THR A 186 -7.35 12.69 25.75
N PRO A 187 -7.52 11.58 26.50
CA PRO A 187 -8.09 10.34 25.94
C PRO A 187 -9.47 10.54 25.30
N SER A 188 -10.29 11.45 25.84
CA SER A 188 -11.60 11.79 25.25
C SER A 188 -11.44 12.46 23.88
N ALA A 189 -10.45 13.34 23.69
CA ALA A 189 -10.16 13.94 22.39
C ALA A 189 -9.77 12.88 21.36
N VAL A 190 -8.91 11.92 21.72
CA VAL A 190 -8.58 10.78 20.83
C VAL A 190 -9.81 9.94 20.52
N SER A 191 -10.62 9.59 21.52
CA SER A 191 -11.85 8.82 21.32
C SER A 191 -12.83 9.48 20.35
N GLN A 192 -13.02 10.80 20.47
CA GLN A 192 -13.86 11.57 19.55
C GLN A 192 -13.31 11.54 18.11
N ARG A 193 -11.99 11.62 17.93
CA ARG A 193 -11.36 11.51 16.60
C ARG A 193 -11.48 10.12 16.00
N VAL A 194 -11.26 9.08 16.81
CA VAL A 194 -11.47 7.69 16.39
C VAL A 194 -12.91 7.46 15.94
N ALA A 195 -13.90 7.96 16.68
CA ALA A 195 -15.31 7.82 16.34
C ALA A 195 -15.69 8.65 15.09
N ARG A 196 -15.34 9.94 15.06
CA ARG A 196 -15.72 10.85 13.96
C ARG A 196 -15.01 10.52 12.65
N GLY A 197 -13.73 10.15 12.73
CA GLY A 197 -12.91 9.78 11.58
C GLY A 197 -13.07 8.32 11.14
N GLY A 198 -13.84 7.51 11.89
CA GLY A 198 -14.00 6.09 11.59
C GLY A 198 -12.69 5.29 11.67
N LEU A 199 -11.72 5.74 12.46
CA LEU A 199 -10.34 5.22 12.44
C LEU A 199 -10.27 3.75 12.88
N ALA A 200 -11.11 3.34 13.84
CA ALA A 200 -11.19 1.94 14.26
C ALA A 200 -11.73 1.05 13.12
N ILE A 201 -12.77 1.51 12.42
CA ILE A 201 -13.35 0.79 11.28
C ILE A 201 -12.32 0.67 10.15
N LEU A 202 -11.58 1.75 9.88
CA LEU A 202 -10.53 1.77 8.87
C LEU A 202 -9.39 0.80 9.24
N ALA A 203 -8.92 0.82 10.49
CA ALA A 203 -7.90 -0.11 10.98
C ALA A 203 -8.33 -1.59 10.84
N ASP A 204 -9.57 -1.90 11.21
CA ASP A 204 -10.10 -3.25 11.09
C ASP A 204 -10.27 -3.67 9.63
N ALA A 205 -10.71 -2.76 8.76
CA ALA A 205 -10.87 -3.01 7.32
C ALA A 205 -9.51 -3.33 6.68
N MET A 206 -8.48 -2.54 6.98
CA MET A 206 -7.11 -2.80 6.55
C MET A 206 -6.63 -4.17 7.04
N THR A 207 -6.82 -4.48 8.33
CA THR A 207 -6.42 -5.77 8.91
C THR A 207 -7.07 -6.96 8.19
N ARG A 208 -8.38 -6.89 7.88
CA ARG A 208 -9.07 -7.95 7.14
C ARG A 208 -8.60 -8.08 5.70
N LEU A 209 -8.25 -6.96 5.05
CA LEU A 209 -7.70 -6.96 3.70
C LEU A 209 -6.29 -7.58 3.66
N GLU A 210 -5.51 -7.43 4.73
CA GLU A 210 -4.19 -8.05 4.88
C GLU A 210 -4.23 -9.58 5.04
N GLU A 211 -5.42 -10.16 5.25
CA GLU A 211 -5.64 -11.61 5.27
C GLU A 211 -5.95 -12.18 3.87
N ALA A 212 -6.10 -11.32 2.85
CA ALA A 212 -6.38 -11.76 1.48
C ALA A 212 -5.25 -12.62 0.92
N ARG A 213 -5.61 -13.73 0.27
CA ARG A 213 -4.67 -14.62 -0.42
C ARG A 213 -4.43 -14.13 -1.84
#